data_AF-A0A8X6LQF7-F1
#
_entry.id   AF-A0A8X6LQF7-F1
#
_cell.length_a   1.000
_cell.length_b   1.000
_cell.length_c   1.000
_cell.angle_alpha   90.00
_cell.angle_beta   90.00
_cell.angle_gamma   90.00
#
_symmetry.space_group_name_H-M   'P 1'
#
loop_
_entity.id
_entity.type
_entity.pdbx_description
1 polymer ?
#
loop_
_entity_poly.entity_id
_entity_poly.type
_entity_poly.pdbx_seq_one_letter_code
_entity_poly.pdbx_strand_id
1 'polypeptide(L)'
;MEKNEIDANRNGCILIKTSNKLSSIKIRAKPLPPEITKLLEENTSLLKILDQVYHSRNNGESDDILTHDTIIALDKLKKSLDKHFIEAGNEWKDVVDQIWSFGPRRCGPNILLNRIPNYKRPSIWTTTSIHLNFDSPHMNYDSTFISGFQLATLCGPLCDEPMMGVCFIVEDWSFDKDPLTVVVDDSDISVKTELNDTTTTSKEMKNVSKQSDTSSVESSELSSSNSTPFGPFTGKLCHLLRRLVKRRFKPNHRG
;
A
#
# COMPACT_ATOMS: atom_id res chain seq x y z
N MET A 1 -19.80 14.97 11.05
CA MET A 1 -20.51 13.67 11.01
C MET A 1 -19.57 12.65 10.39
N GLU A 2 -19.00 11.74 11.19
CA GLU A 2 -18.03 10.74 10.73
C GLU A 2 -18.44 9.38 11.34
N LYS A 3 -19.26 8.61 10.58
CA LYS A 3 -19.87 7.34 11.01
C LYS A 3 -19.43 6.15 10.13
N ASN A 4 -18.15 6.11 9.74
CA ASN A 4 -17.61 5.04 8.88
C ASN A 4 -16.63 4.10 9.61
N GLU A 5 -16.60 4.14 10.94
CA GLU A 5 -15.70 3.33 11.75
C GLU A 5 -16.54 2.50 12.72
N ILE A 6 -16.44 1.17 12.60
CA ILE A 6 -17.14 0.25 13.50
C ILE A 6 -16.08 -0.36 14.40
N ASP A 7 -16.20 -0.06 15.67
CA ASP A 7 -15.27 -0.55 16.68
C ASP A 7 -15.58 -2.02 16.99
N ALA A 8 -14.79 -2.93 16.43
CA ALA A 8 -14.88 -4.36 16.73
C ALA A 8 -14.28 -4.61 18.13
N ASN A 9 -15.03 -4.27 19.16
CA ASN A 9 -14.56 -4.25 20.54
C ASN A 9 -14.46 -5.69 21.12
N ARG A 10 -13.23 -6.21 21.20
CA ARG A 10 -12.67 -7.16 22.19
C ARG A 10 -11.24 -7.62 21.84
N ASN A 11 -10.81 -7.51 20.57
CA ASN A 11 -9.54 -8.11 20.09
C ASN A 11 -8.46 -7.10 19.65
N GLY A 12 -8.63 -5.80 19.94
CA GLY A 12 -7.66 -4.76 19.54
C GLY A 12 -7.57 -4.51 18.03
N CYS A 13 -8.60 -4.91 17.26
CA CYS A 13 -8.72 -4.58 15.84
C CYS A 13 -9.61 -3.34 15.65
N ILE A 14 -9.42 -2.64 14.54
CA ILE A 14 -10.33 -1.60 14.06
C ILE A 14 -10.79 -1.95 12.65
N LEU A 15 -12.09 -1.75 12.38
CA LEU A 15 -12.65 -1.82 11.03
C LEU A 15 -12.77 -0.40 10.47
N ILE A 16 -12.09 -0.19 9.35
CA ILE A 16 -12.08 1.05 8.57
C ILE A 16 -13.05 0.87 7.41
N LYS A 17 -13.96 1.82 7.17
CA LYS A 17 -14.69 1.90 5.91
C LYS A 17 -14.37 3.19 5.18
N THR A 18 -14.21 3.10 3.87
CA THR A 18 -14.11 4.26 2.98
C THR A 18 -15.41 5.07 2.99
N SER A 19 -15.34 6.36 2.61
CA SER A 19 -16.51 7.25 2.68
C SER A 19 -17.67 6.84 1.78
N ASN A 20 -17.37 6.25 0.64
CA ASN A 20 -18.34 5.66 -0.28
C ASN A 20 -18.79 4.26 0.16
N LYS A 21 -18.25 3.72 1.27
CA LYS A 21 -18.48 2.36 1.77
C LYS A 21 -18.11 1.25 0.79
N LEU A 22 -17.39 1.55 -0.30
CA LEU A 22 -17.01 0.57 -1.30
C LEU A 22 -15.77 -0.24 -0.91
N SER A 23 -15.15 0.06 0.23
CA SER A 23 -14.03 -0.71 0.76
C SER A 23 -14.01 -0.71 2.28
N SER A 24 -13.77 -1.89 2.85
CA SER A 24 -13.64 -2.13 4.28
C SER A 24 -12.30 -2.80 4.60
N ILE A 25 -11.59 -2.35 5.63
CA ILE A 25 -10.27 -2.86 6.01
C ILE A 25 -10.25 -3.15 7.51
N LYS A 26 -9.76 -4.33 7.88
CA LYS A 26 -9.58 -4.73 9.28
C LYS A 26 -8.09 -4.71 9.62
N ILE A 27 -7.70 -3.84 10.56
CA ILE A 27 -6.29 -3.69 10.99
C ILE A 27 -6.15 -3.90 12.49
N ARG A 28 -5.07 -4.57 12.89
CA ARG A 28 -4.63 -4.72 14.29
C ARG A 28 -3.25 -4.10 14.48
N ALA A 29 -3.00 -3.49 15.64
CA ALA A 29 -1.66 -3.10 16.07
C ALA A 29 -1.18 -4.00 17.22
N LYS A 30 0.07 -4.45 17.14
CA LYS A 30 0.78 -5.20 18.19
C LYS A 30 2.14 -4.56 18.47
N PRO A 31 2.64 -4.63 19.72
CA PRO A 31 4.02 -4.25 19.98
C PRO A 31 4.95 -5.27 19.33
N LEU A 32 6.03 -4.80 18.71
CA LEU A 32 7.11 -5.68 18.26
C LEU A 32 7.94 -6.11 19.47
N PRO A 33 8.45 -7.34 19.47
CA PRO A 33 9.45 -7.76 20.45
C PRO A 33 10.68 -6.82 20.41
N PRO A 34 11.28 -6.49 21.57
CA PRO A 34 12.41 -5.55 21.64
C PRO A 34 13.60 -5.97 20.77
N GLU A 35 13.92 -7.27 20.76
CA GLU A 35 15.06 -7.78 19.96
C GLU A 35 14.86 -7.58 18.46
N ILE A 36 13.62 -7.73 17.97
CA ILE A 36 13.30 -7.48 16.56
C ILE A 36 13.39 -5.99 16.25
N THR A 37 12.88 -5.15 17.15
CA THR A 37 12.94 -3.68 16.99
C THR A 37 14.39 -3.24 16.86
N LYS A 38 15.26 -3.70 17.78
CA LYS A 38 16.70 -3.42 17.77
C LYS A 38 17.39 -3.94 16.51
N LEU A 39 17.08 -5.16 16.08
CA LEU A 39 17.64 -5.75 14.87
C LEU A 39 17.32 -4.90 13.62
N LEU A 40 16.09 -4.35 13.53
CA LEU A 40 15.71 -3.47 12.43
C LEU A 40 16.46 -2.14 12.47
N GLU A 41 16.63 -1.54 13.65
CA GLU A 41 17.39 -0.29 13.81
C GLU A 41 18.84 -0.45 13.35
N GLU A 42 19.51 -1.51 13.79
CA GLU A 42 20.91 -1.80 13.45
C GLU A 42 21.11 -2.05 11.94
N ASN A 43 20.06 -2.50 11.23
CA ASN A 43 20.11 -2.85 9.81
C ASN A 43 19.38 -1.87 8.88
N THR A 44 19.11 -0.64 9.34
CA THR A 44 18.39 0.39 8.57
C THR A 44 18.94 0.60 7.16
N SER A 45 20.27 0.66 6.99
CA SER A 45 20.91 0.85 5.68
C SER A 45 20.63 -0.31 4.72
N LEU A 46 20.65 -1.54 5.23
CA LEU A 46 20.41 -2.76 4.45
C LEU A 46 18.93 -2.90 4.07
N LEU A 47 18.02 -2.52 4.98
CA LEU A 47 16.58 -2.45 4.69
C LEU A 47 16.27 -1.40 3.61
N LYS A 48 16.99 -0.28 3.60
CA LYS A 48 16.85 0.73 2.55
C LYS A 48 17.28 0.18 1.18
N ILE A 49 18.37 -0.58 1.12
CA ILE A 49 18.81 -1.24 -0.12
C ILE A 49 17.75 -2.26 -0.57
N LEU A 50 17.23 -3.07 0.34
CA LEU A 50 16.14 -4.02 0.04
C LEU A 50 14.93 -3.33 -0.63
N ASP A 51 14.51 -2.19 -0.07
CA ASP A 51 13.40 -1.42 -0.63
C ASP A 51 13.72 -0.85 -2.02
N GLN A 52 14.95 -0.37 -2.24
CA GLN A 52 15.38 0.14 -3.55
C GLN A 52 15.35 -0.96 -4.63
N VAL A 53 15.88 -2.14 -4.31
CA VAL A 53 15.88 -3.32 -5.20
C VAL A 53 14.45 -3.72 -5.54
N TYR A 54 13.58 -3.78 -4.53
CA TYR A 54 12.17 -4.12 -4.73
C TYR A 54 11.48 -3.17 -5.73
N HIS A 55 11.73 -1.86 -5.65
CA HIS A 55 11.12 -0.89 -6.57
C HIS A 55 11.76 -0.89 -7.96
N SER A 56 13.10 -0.99 -8.04
CA SER A 56 13.85 -1.13 -9.30
C SER A 56 13.25 -2.27 -10.13
N ARG A 57 13.07 -3.44 -9.51
CA ARG A 57 12.50 -4.60 -10.18
C ARG A 57 11.04 -4.44 -10.57
N ASN A 58 10.20 -3.86 -9.71
CA ASN A 58 8.80 -3.58 -10.06
C ASN A 58 8.67 -2.62 -11.25
N ASN A 59 9.66 -1.75 -11.47
CA ASN A 59 9.74 -0.87 -12.63
C ASN A 59 10.35 -1.53 -13.88
N GLY A 60 10.77 -2.80 -13.78
CA GLY A 60 11.39 -3.53 -14.88
C GLY A 60 12.88 -3.23 -15.10
N GLU A 61 13.55 -2.61 -14.12
CA GLU A 61 14.98 -2.33 -14.16
C GLU A 61 15.79 -3.56 -13.71
N SER A 62 17.00 -3.76 -14.26
CA SER A 62 17.84 -4.93 -13.91
C SER A 62 18.52 -4.76 -12.55
N ASP A 63 18.59 -5.86 -11.79
CA ASP A 63 19.24 -5.93 -10.48
C ASP A 63 20.80 -5.94 -10.57
N ASP A 64 21.38 -5.58 -11.73
CA ASP A 64 22.82 -5.66 -12.04
C ASP A 64 23.73 -4.83 -11.12
N ILE A 65 23.15 -4.05 -10.21
CA ILE A 65 23.85 -3.14 -9.30
C ILE A 65 24.10 -3.78 -7.92
N LEU A 66 23.49 -4.92 -7.60
CA LEU A 66 23.70 -5.57 -6.30
C LEU A 66 25.02 -6.34 -6.24
N THR A 67 25.88 -5.99 -5.28
CA THR A 67 27.06 -6.79 -4.96
C THR A 67 26.64 -8.12 -4.32
N HIS A 68 27.41 -9.17 -4.62
CA HIS A 68 27.22 -10.50 -4.02
C HIS A 68 27.19 -10.46 -2.48
N ASP A 69 28.03 -9.62 -1.88
CA ASP A 69 28.07 -9.41 -0.42
C ASP A 69 26.75 -8.83 0.12
N THR A 70 26.10 -7.94 -0.62
CA THR A 70 24.81 -7.37 -0.24
C THR A 70 23.71 -8.42 -0.28
N ILE A 71 23.73 -9.30 -1.28
CA ILE A 71 22.76 -10.41 -1.39
C ILE A 71 22.91 -11.36 -0.19
N ILE A 72 24.15 -11.71 0.18
CA ILE A 72 24.42 -12.54 1.37
C ILE A 72 23.95 -11.82 2.64
N ALA A 73 24.21 -10.53 2.77
CA ALA A 73 23.79 -9.75 3.92
C ALA A 73 22.26 -9.70 4.06
N LEU A 74 21.53 -9.54 2.95
CA LEU A 74 20.06 -9.56 2.93
C LEU A 74 19.50 -10.93 3.33
N ASP A 75 20.06 -12.02 2.82
CA ASP A 75 19.67 -13.38 3.21
C ASP A 75 19.95 -13.65 4.70
N LYS A 76 21.10 -13.20 5.20
CA LYS A 76 21.45 -13.27 6.63
C LYS A 76 20.46 -12.46 7.48
N LEU A 77 20.08 -11.26 7.05
CA LEU A 77 19.09 -10.44 7.74
C LEU A 77 17.72 -11.14 7.78
N LYS A 78 17.26 -11.68 6.65
CA LYS A 78 15.99 -12.44 6.56
C LYS A 78 15.98 -13.63 7.54
N LYS A 79 17.05 -14.43 7.55
CA LYS A 79 17.20 -15.58 8.46
C LYS A 79 17.25 -15.16 9.92
N SER A 80 17.96 -14.06 10.22
CA SER A 80 18.01 -13.51 11.57
C SER A 80 16.63 -13.06 12.04
N LEU A 81 15.89 -12.33 11.21
CA LEU A 81 14.52 -11.92 11.52
C LEU A 81 13.62 -13.12 11.79
N ASP A 82 13.67 -14.14 10.93
CA ASP A 82 12.85 -15.35 11.08
C ASP A 82 13.11 -16.06 12.40
N LYS A 83 14.38 -16.22 12.76
CA LYS A 83 14.80 -16.76 14.06
C LYS A 83 14.21 -15.96 15.23
N HIS A 84 14.38 -14.64 15.24
CA HIS A 84 13.91 -13.81 16.35
C HIS A 84 12.37 -13.80 16.47
N PHE A 85 11.65 -13.88 15.34
CA PHE A 85 10.19 -14.02 15.36
C PHE A 85 9.75 -15.37 15.93
N ILE A 86 10.40 -16.46 15.53
CA ILE A 86 10.11 -17.80 16.07
C ILE A 86 10.35 -17.84 17.59
N GLU A 87 11.46 -17.28 18.06
CA GLU A 87 11.82 -17.20 19.48
C GLU A 87 10.85 -16.32 20.28
N ALA A 88 10.31 -15.26 19.68
CA ALA A 88 9.33 -14.40 20.32
C ALA A 88 7.96 -15.08 20.54
N GLY A 89 7.67 -16.16 19.81
CA GLY A 89 6.53 -17.03 20.07
C GLY A 89 5.69 -17.39 18.84
N ASN A 90 4.84 -18.39 18.99
CA ASN A 90 4.06 -19.00 17.90
C ASN A 90 3.11 -18.03 17.17
N GLU A 91 2.76 -16.90 17.79
CA GLU A 91 1.92 -15.86 17.17
C GLU A 91 2.62 -15.10 16.02
N TRP A 92 3.95 -15.17 15.96
CA TRP A 92 4.81 -14.54 14.96
C TRP A 92 5.26 -15.50 13.85
N LYS A 93 4.68 -16.70 13.80
CA LYS A 93 4.99 -17.68 12.76
C LYS A 93 4.71 -17.13 11.36
N ASP A 94 5.62 -17.40 10.42
CA ASP A 94 5.53 -17.05 9.00
C ASP A 94 5.42 -15.53 8.72
N VAL A 95 5.76 -14.69 9.71
CA VAL A 95 5.63 -13.23 9.63
C VAL A 95 6.57 -12.62 8.59
N VAL A 96 7.80 -13.14 8.49
CA VAL A 96 8.85 -12.57 7.63
C VAL A 96 8.42 -12.56 6.16
N ASP A 97 7.79 -13.63 5.69
CA ASP A 97 7.35 -13.72 4.29
C ASP A 97 6.09 -12.87 4.03
N GLN A 98 5.32 -12.55 5.08
CA GLN A 98 4.11 -11.71 5.04
C GLN A 98 4.42 -10.20 5.15
N ILE A 99 5.70 -9.81 5.28
CA ILE A 99 6.06 -8.39 5.39
C ILE A 99 5.68 -7.67 4.09
N TRP A 100 4.83 -6.66 4.26
CA TRP A 100 4.38 -5.77 3.21
C TRP A 100 5.31 -4.57 3.08
N SER A 101 5.70 -3.96 4.20
CA SER A 101 6.60 -2.80 4.22
C SER A 101 7.20 -2.58 5.62
N PHE A 102 8.40 -2.00 5.68
CA PHE A 102 8.99 -1.45 6.90
C PHE A 102 8.67 0.04 7.03
N GLY A 103 8.71 0.62 8.22
CA GLY A 103 8.38 2.03 8.41
C GLY A 103 8.95 2.66 9.68
N PRO A 104 9.10 3.99 9.75
CA PRO A 104 8.89 4.93 8.65
C PRO A 104 10.00 4.85 7.59
N ARG A 105 9.85 5.63 6.51
CA ARG A 105 10.83 5.76 5.41
C ARG A 105 11.22 4.43 4.74
N ARG A 106 10.35 3.42 4.81
CA ARG A 106 10.56 2.09 4.20
C ARG A 106 11.74 1.29 4.77
N CYS A 107 12.37 1.75 5.84
CA CYS A 107 13.52 1.09 6.47
C CYS A 107 13.54 1.19 8.00
N GLY A 108 12.49 1.72 8.62
CA GLY A 108 12.42 1.90 10.07
C GLY A 108 11.93 0.67 10.85
N PRO A 109 11.88 0.76 12.18
CA PRO A 109 11.64 -0.35 13.09
C PRO A 109 10.14 -0.63 13.34
N ASN A 110 9.29 -0.34 12.36
CA ASN A 110 7.88 -0.72 12.35
C ASN A 110 7.61 -1.63 11.15
N ILE A 111 6.65 -2.52 11.28
CA ILE A 111 6.34 -3.51 10.24
C ILE A 111 4.87 -3.43 9.88
N LEU A 112 4.58 -3.42 8.58
CA LEU A 112 3.26 -3.66 8.03
C LEU A 112 3.21 -5.10 7.49
N LEU A 113 2.24 -5.89 7.95
CA LEU A 113 2.01 -7.27 7.50
C LEU A 113 0.76 -7.36 6.63
N ASN A 114 0.90 -8.09 5.52
CA ASN A 114 -0.22 -8.50 4.69
C ASN A 114 -0.71 -9.89 5.12
N ARG A 115 -1.86 -9.95 5.81
CA ARG A 115 -2.61 -11.19 6.10
C ARG A 115 -3.99 -11.19 5.45
N ILE A 116 -4.16 -10.40 4.39
CA ILE A 116 -5.43 -10.30 3.66
C ILE A 116 -5.67 -11.61 2.89
N PRO A 117 -6.82 -12.26 3.08
CA PRO A 117 -7.16 -13.46 2.31
C PRO A 117 -7.13 -13.19 0.81
N ASN A 118 -6.54 -14.10 0.04
CA ASN A 118 -6.48 -14.05 -1.43
C ASN A 118 -5.71 -12.87 -2.04
N TYR A 119 -5.09 -12.00 -1.24
CA TYR A 119 -4.21 -10.96 -1.74
C TYR A 119 -2.74 -11.41 -1.69
N LYS A 120 -2.32 -12.13 -2.74
CA LYS A 120 -0.96 -12.64 -2.89
C LYS A 120 -0.05 -11.57 -3.51
N ARG A 121 0.56 -10.77 -2.66
CA ARG A 121 1.63 -9.85 -3.04
C ARG A 121 2.98 -10.59 -2.96
N PRO A 122 3.88 -10.45 -3.96
CA PRO A 122 5.25 -10.94 -3.83
C PRO A 122 5.90 -10.37 -2.57
N SER A 123 6.63 -11.23 -1.85
CA SER A 123 7.32 -10.81 -0.65
C SER A 123 8.41 -9.81 -1.00
N ILE A 124 8.68 -8.86 -0.11
CA ILE A 124 9.77 -7.89 -0.29
C ILE A 124 11.14 -8.58 -0.39
N TRP A 125 11.25 -9.81 0.14
CA TRP A 125 12.47 -10.63 0.10
C TRP A 125 12.63 -11.45 -1.18
N THR A 126 11.55 -11.64 -1.95
CA THR A 126 11.62 -12.47 -3.15
C THR A 126 12.58 -11.82 -4.14
N THR A 127 13.59 -12.54 -4.64
CA THR A 127 14.56 -12.06 -5.65
C THR A 127 14.09 -12.34 -7.08
N THR A 128 13.20 -13.32 -7.27
CA THR A 128 12.68 -13.69 -8.59
C THR A 128 11.48 -12.84 -8.98
N SER A 129 11.50 -12.29 -10.20
CA SER A 129 10.36 -11.64 -10.85
C SER A 129 9.28 -12.68 -11.16
N ILE A 130 8.52 -13.11 -10.15
CA ILE A 130 7.33 -13.92 -10.41
C ILE A 130 6.25 -12.94 -10.86
N HIS A 131 6.01 -12.88 -12.17
CA HIS A 131 4.90 -12.14 -12.76
C HIS A 131 3.61 -12.88 -12.43
N LEU A 132 3.16 -12.75 -11.19
CA LEU A 132 1.89 -13.29 -10.76
C LEU A 132 0.80 -12.38 -11.32
N ASN A 133 0.16 -12.83 -12.40
CA ASN A 133 -1.03 -12.18 -12.97
C ASN A 133 -2.22 -12.36 -12.03
N PHE A 134 -2.20 -11.67 -10.89
CA PHE A 134 -3.35 -11.54 -10.02
C PHE A 134 -3.95 -10.16 -10.25
N ASP A 135 -4.95 -10.08 -11.13
CA ASP A 135 -5.85 -8.92 -11.20
C ASP A 135 -6.68 -8.89 -9.92
N SER A 136 -6.08 -8.34 -8.89
CA SER A 136 -6.69 -8.10 -7.60
C SER A 136 -6.93 -6.61 -7.45
N PRO A 137 -8.15 -6.16 -7.09
CA PRO A 137 -8.44 -4.74 -6.88
C PRO A 137 -7.53 -4.12 -5.81
N HIS A 138 -6.96 -4.93 -4.92
CA HIS A 138 -5.98 -4.52 -3.91
C HIS A 138 -4.71 -3.90 -4.52
N MET A 139 -4.23 -4.40 -5.66
CA MET A 139 -2.99 -3.92 -6.29
C MET A 139 -3.11 -2.45 -6.70
N ASN A 140 -4.28 -2.02 -7.17
CA ASN A 140 -4.55 -0.63 -7.56
C ASN A 140 -4.41 0.36 -6.39
N TYR A 141 -4.54 -0.14 -5.15
CA TYR A 141 -4.48 0.67 -3.94
C TYR A 141 -3.27 0.36 -3.04
N ASP A 142 -2.38 -0.57 -3.46
CA ASP A 142 -1.20 -1.01 -2.70
C ASP A 142 -0.31 0.18 -2.30
N SER A 143 0.08 0.99 -3.28
CA SER A 143 0.92 2.17 -3.09
C SER A 143 0.28 3.21 -2.16
N THR A 144 -1.04 3.37 -2.26
CA THR A 144 -1.82 4.29 -1.44
C THR A 144 -1.84 3.83 0.03
N PHE A 145 -1.98 2.51 0.25
CA PHE A 145 -1.99 1.91 1.58
C PHE A 145 -0.62 2.04 2.24
N ILE A 146 0.45 1.65 1.53
CA ILE A 146 1.83 1.78 2.01
C ILE A 146 2.13 3.24 2.34
N SER A 147 1.74 4.18 1.49
CA SER A 147 1.95 5.61 1.75
C SER A 147 1.25 6.07 3.03
N GLY A 148 0.03 5.62 3.29
CA GLY A 148 -0.69 5.94 4.52
C GLY A 148 0.01 5.38 5.76
N PHE A 149 0.56 4.17 5.65
CA PHE A 149 1.39 3.56 6.70
C PHE A 149 2.70 4.32 6.93
N GLN A 150 3.41 4.75 5.88
CA GLN A 150 4.63 5.54 6.01
C GLN A 150 4.36 6.88 6.70
N LEU A 151 3.28 7.57 6.32
CA LEU A 151 2.87 8.83 6.96
C LEU A 151 2.45 8.61 8.42
N ALA A 152 1.76 7.51 8.71
CA ALA A 152 1.35 7.18 10.08
C ALA A 152 2.56 6.98 10.98
N THR A 153 3.53 6.19 10.53
CA THR A 153 4.73 5.84 11.32
C THR A 153 5.74 6.97 11.41
N LEU A 154 5.68 7.97 10.51
CA LEU A 154 6.59 9.12 10.56
C LEU A 154 6.28 10.11 11.69
N CYS A 155 5.00 10.24 12.08
CA CYS A 155 4.63 11.06 13.23
C CYS A 155 3.75 10.24 14.18
N GLY A 156 4.29 9.99 15.36
CA GLY A 156 3.73 9.15 16.39
C GLY A 156 2.45 9.71 17.00
N PRO A 157 1.72 8.89 17.76
CA PRO A 157 0.36 9.18 18.19
C PRO A 157 0.22 10.27 19.29
N LEU A 158 1.34 10.71 19.89
CA LEU A 158 1.35 11.59 21.06
C LEU A 158 2.17 12.86 20.85
N CYS A 159 3.41 12.73 20.34
CA CYS A 159 4.37 13.83 20.28
C CYS A 159 4.89 14.11 18.85
N ASP A 160 4.24 13.57 17.81
CA ASP A 160 4.69 13.67 16.41
C ASP A 160 6.11 13.13 16.11
N GLU A 161 6.73 12.43 17.06
CA GLU A 161 7.99 11.70 16.88
C GLU A 161 7.78 10.39 16.10
N PRO A 162 8.75 9.91 15.30
CA PRO A 162 8.65 8.61 14.62
C PRO A 162 8.19 7.48 15.56
N MET A 163 7.20 6.69 15.11
CA MET A 163 6.77 5.51 15.87
C MET A 163 7.91 4.51 15.96
N MET A 164 7.95 3.75 17.06
CA MET A 164 8.98 2.75 17.32
C MET A 164 8.34 1.43 17.76
N GLY A 165 8.78 0.33 17.17
CA GLY A 165 8.45 -1.01 17.65
C GLY A 165 6.97 -1.39 17.50
N VAL A 166 6.30 -0.97 16.42
CA VAL A 166 4.90 -1.33 16.16
C VAL A 166 4.76 -2.24 14.94
N CYS A 167 4.01 -3.33 15.11
CA CYS A 167 3.56 -4.19 14.02
C CYS A 167 2.09 -3.93 13.71
N PHE A 168 1.80 -3.53 12.48
CA PHE A 168 0.46 -3.39 11.95
C PHE A 168 0.12 -4.60 11.10
N ILE A 169 -0.99 -5.25 11.41
CA ILE A 169 -1.43 -6.48 10.76
C ILE A 169 -2.74 -6.17 10.04
N VAL A 170 -2.73 -6.22 8.71
CA VAL A 170 -3.94 -6.08 7.90
C VAL A 170 -4.55 -7.46 7.76
N GLU A 171 -5.63 -7.70 8.51
CA GLU A 171 -6.28 -9.02 8.62
C GLU A 171 -7.27 -9.27 7.50
N ASP A 172 -7.87 -8.21 6.96
CA ASP A 172 -8.86 -8.30 5.90
C ASP A 172 -8.94 -6.97 5.14
N TRP A 173 -9.18 -7.06 3.84
CA TRP A 173 -9.45 -5.93 2.98
C TRP A 173 -10.48 -6.39 1.94
N SER A 174 -11.67 -5.82 2.00
CA SER A 174 -12.76 -6.12 1.07
C SER A 174 -13.14 -4.89 0.28
N PHE A 175 -13.62 -5.14 -0.94
CA PHE A 175 -14.21 -4.16 -1.83
C PHE A 175 -15.66 -4.55 -2.07
N ASP A 176 -16.59 -3.69 -1.66
CA ASP A 176 -18.00 -3.88 -1.97
C ASP A 176 -18.19 -3.47 -3.44
N LYS A 177 -18.86 -4.31 -4.23
CA LYS A 177 -19.22 -3.96 -5.60
C LYS A 177 -20.16 -2.75 -5.55
N ASP A 178 -19.87 -1.75 -6.37
CA ASP A 178 -20.75 -0.60 -6.51
C ASP A 178 -22.14 -1.11 -6.95
N PRO A 179 -23.23 -0.82 -6.21
CA PRO A 179 -24.56 -1.32 -6.57
C PRO A 179 -25.07 -0.82 -7.94
N LEU A 180 -24.34 0.07 -8.62
CA LEU A 180 -24.67 0.59 -9.95
C LEU A 180 -24.05 -0.21 -11.11
N THR A 181 -23.17 -1.19 -10.87
CA THR A 181 -22.72 -2.10 -11.93
C THR A 181 -23.62 -3.33 -12.00
N VAL A 182 -24.86 -3.13 -12.46
CA VAL A 182 -25.65 -4.22 -13.05
C VAL A 182 -25.12 -4.37 -14.47
N VAL A 183 -24.20 -5.31 -14.66
CA VAL A 183 -23.90 -5.85 -16.00
C VAL A 183 -25.19 -6.48 -16.50
N VAL A 184 -25.73 -5.93 -17.59
CA VAL A 184 -26.76 -6.56 -18.40
C VAL A 184 -26.11 -7.83 -18.96
N ASP A 185 -26.54 -8.97 -18.45
CA ASP A 185 -26.27 -10.28 -19.04
C ASP A 185 -27.07 -10.34 -20.35
N ASP A 186 -26.37 -10.30 -21.48
CA ASP A 186 -26.95 -10.60 -22.78
C ASP A 186 -26.10 -11.71 -23.40
N SER A 187 -26.48 -12.93 -23.06
CA SER A 187 -26.04 -14.15 -23.72
C SER A 187 -27.05 -14.48 -24.81
N ASP A 188 -26.81 -13.98 -26.03
CA ASP A 188 -27.12 -14.70 -27.28
C ASP A 188 -26.67 -13.91 -28.53
N ILE A 189 -25.44 -14.13 -29.01
CA ILE A 189 -25.11 -13.94 -30.44
C ILE A 189 -24.20 -15.06 -30.92
N SER A 190 -24.76 -15.94 -31.76
CA SER A 190 -24.03 -16.88 -32.62
C SER A 190 -23.40 -16.15 -33.81
N VAL A 191 -22.16 -16.52 -34.13
CA VAL A 191 -21.32 -15.92 -35.20
C VAL A 191 -21.57 -16.61 -36.55
N LYS A 192 -21.35 -15.83 -37.63
CA LYS A 192 -20.84 -16.15 -39.00
C LYS A 192 -21.84 -15.77 -40.10
N THR A 193 -21.53 -15.12 -41.22
CA THR A 193 -20.32 -14.59 -41.90
C THR A 193 -20.83 -13.77 -43.12
N GLU A 194 -19.94 -13.03 -43.81
CA GLU A 194 -20.00 -12.47 -45.19
C GLU A 194 -20.21 -10.94 -45.26
N LEU A 195 -19.63 -10.16 -46.19
CA LEU A 195 -18.36 -10.11 -46.96
C LEU A 195 -18.39 -8.70 -47.63
N ASN A 196 -17.21 -8.12 -47.85
CA ASN A 196 -16.83 -7.14 -48.88
C ASN A 196 -17.23 -5.64 -48.81
N ASP A 197 -16.16 -4.85 -48.61
CA ASP A 197 -15.70 -3.64 -49.31
C ASP A 197 -16.66 -2.85 -50.22
N THR A 198 -16.77 -1.53 -49.95
CA THR A 198 -16.70 -0.47 -50.99
C THR A 198 -16.24 0.89 -50.42
N THR A 199 -14.95 1.18 -50.64
CA THR A 199 -14.28 2.44 -51.06
C THR A 199 -14.89 3.86 -50.85
N THR A 200 -14.01 4.74 -50.32
CA THR A 200 -13.67 6.13 -50.74
C THR A 200 -14.66 7.26 -50.39
N THR A 201 -14.28 8.33 -49.67
CA THR A 201 -13.59 9.52 -50.24
C THR A 201 -13.01 10.45 -49.15
N SER A 202 -11.85 11.00 -49.48
CA SER A 202 -10.93 11.93 -48.80
C SER A 202 -11.44 13.37 -48.59
N LYS A 203 -10.86 14.10 -47.61
CA LYS A 203 -10.24 15.44 -47.79
C LYS A 203 -9.56 16.04 -46.54
N GLU A 204 -8.57 16.88 -46.84
CA GLU A 204 -7.43 17.42 -46.07
C GLU A 204 -7.70 18.52 -45.02
N MET A 205 -6.77 18.54 -44.04
CA MET A 205 -6.04 19.66 -43.39
C MET A 205 -6.45 21.13 -43.59
N LYS A 206 -6.37 21.95 -42.50
CA LYS A 206 -5.39 23.06 -42.37
C LYS A 206 -5.36 23.77 -41.00
N ASN A 207 -4.14 24.16 -40.65
CA ASN A 207 -3.61 25.02 -39.56
C ASN A 207 -4.31 26.39 -39.37
N VAL A 208 -4.05 27.04 -38.23
CA VAL A 208 -3.33 28.34 -38.13
C VAL A 208 -3.17 28.79 -36.65
N SER A 209 -1.93 29.17 -36.31
CA SER A 209 -1.52 29.86 -35.08
C SER A 209 -1.74 31.38 -35.16
N LYS A 210 -1.89 32.07 -34.01
CA LYS A 210 -1.52 33.49 -33.85
C LYS A 210 -1.26 33.85 -32.38
N GLN A 211 -0.15 34.54 -32.14
CA GLN A 211 0.28 35.19 -30.89
C GLN A 211 -0.24 36.64 -30.80
N SER A 212 -0.48 37.17 -29.58
CA SER A 212 0.11 38.43 -29.03
C SER A 212 -0.58 38.93 -27.73
N ASP A 213 0.25 39.07 -26.68
CA ASP A 213 0.44 40.17 -25.71
C ASP A 213 -0.66 40.83 -24.82
N THR A 214 -0.30 40.87 -23.52
CA THR A 214 -0.51 41.89 -22.44
C THR A 214 -1.70 41.82 -21.46
N SER A 215 -1.32 41.53 -20.20
CA SER A 215 -1.82 41.92 -18.87
C SER A 215 -3.29 42.33 -18.66
N SER A 216 -3.98 41.62 -17.75
CA SER A 216 -4.69 42.19 -16.59
C SER A 216 -5.19 41.08 -15.65
N VAL A 217 -5.21 41.41 -14.36
CA VAL A 217 -5.65 40.63 -13.21
C VAL A 217 -7.13 40.23 -13.36
N GLU A 218 -7.46 38.96 -13.05
CA GLU A 218 -8.43 38.54 -12.01
C GLU A 218 -9.07 37.17 -12.34
N SER A 219 -9.00 36.29 -11.33
CA SER A 219 -9.87 35.16 -10.99
C SER A 219 -10.75 34.53 -12.07
N SER A 220 -10.46 33.27 -12.45
CA SER A 220 -11.47 32.21 -12.69
C SER A 220 -10.82 30.85 -12.99
N GLU A 221 -11.27 29.85 -12.23
CA GLU A 221 -11.40 28.42 -12.57
C GLU A 221 -10.28 27.75 -13.39
N LEU A 222 -9.36 27.09 -12.67
CA LEU A 222 -8.45 26.11 -13.26
C LEU A 222 -9.08 24.71 -13.21
N SER A 223 -9.72 24.35 -14.32
CA SER A 223 -9.78 22.97 -14.78
C SER A 223 -8.38 22.53 -15.22
N SER A 224 -7.69 21.70 -14.43
CA SER A 224 -6.64 20.79 -14.93
C SER A 224 -6.10 19.93 -13.79
N SER A 225 -6.27 18.61 -13.92
CA SER A 225 -5.28 17.59 -13.56
C SER A 225 -4.38 17.88 -12.35
N ASN A 226 -4.93 17.76 -11.14
CA ASN A 226 -4.10 17.65 -9.95
C ASN A 226 -4.04 16.18 -9.52
N SER A 227 -3.05 15.47 -10.03
CA SER A 227 -2.56 14.24 -9.42
C SER A 227 -1.97 14.59 -8.05
N THR A 228 -2.81 14.66 -7.02
CA THR A 228 -2.30 14.56 -5.65
C THR A 228 -1.71 13.16 -5.52
N PRO A 229 -0.40 12.99 -5.23
CA PRO A 229 0.22 11.68 -5.08
C PRO A 229 -0.39 10.85 -3.93
N PHE A 230 -1.23 11.48 -3.12
CA PHE A 230 -1.95 10.90 -2.01
C PHE A 230 -3.45 11.02 -2.27
N GLY A 231 -4.10 9.90 -2.62
CA GLY A 231 -5.56 9.88 -2.76
C GLY A 231 -6.26 10.19 -1.42
N PRO A 232 -7.57 10.51 -1.43
CA PRO A 232 -8.36 10.85 -0.23
C PRO A 232 -8.38 9.72 0.82
N PHE A 233 -7.96 8.53 0.43
CA PHE A 233 -7.83 7.36 1.29
C PHE A 233 -6.55 7.36 2.14
N THR A 234 -5.42 7.89 1.63
CA THR A 234 -4.13 7.89 2.34
C THR A 234 -4.20 8.65 3.67
N GLY A 235 -4.77 9.87 3.66
CA GLY A 235 -4.88 10.69 4.86
C GLY A 235 -5.73 10.05 5.95
N LYS A 236 -6.86 9.41 5.55
CA LYS A 236 -7.72 8.66 6.46
C LYS A 236 -7.00 7.47 7.07
N LEU A 237 -6.29 6.70 6.25
CA LEU A 237 -5.50 5.56 6.72
C LEU A 237 -4.43 6.02 7.73
N CYS A 238 -3.71 7.10 7.41
CA CYS A 238 -2.71 7.68 8.30
C CYS A 238 -3.29 8.03 9.68
N HIS A 239 -4.37 8.83 9.70
CA HIS A 239 -5.05 9.23 10.94
C HIS A 239 -5.49 8.02 11.76
N LEU A 240 -6.02 6.99 11.09
CA LEU A 240 -6.58 5.83 11.74
C LEU A 240 -5.53 4.91 12.34
N LEU A 241 -4.41 4.70 11.66
CA LEU A 241 -3.28 3.94 12.18
C LEU A 241 -2.70 4.64 13.43
N ARG A 242 -2.54 5.96 13.42
CA ARG A 242 -2.12 6.73 14.61
C ARG A 242 -3.10 6.53 15.77
N ARG A 243 -4.40 6.63 15.50
CA ARG A 243 -5.44 6.46 16.52
C ARG A 243 -5.48 5.03 17.07
N LEU A 244 -5.27 4.02 16.22
CA LEU A 244 -5.18 2.62 16.59
C LEU A 244 -4.07 2.40 17.63
N VAL A 245 -2.87 2.91 17.35
CA VAL A 245 -1.73 2.86 18.28
C VAL A 245 -2.06 3.60 19.58
N LYS A 246 -2.54 4.86 19.48
CA LYS A 246 -2.92 5.67 20.65
C LYS A 246 -3.89 4.95 21.57
N ARG A 247 -4.84 4.20 21.01
CA ARG A 247 -5.84 3.47 21.79
C ARG A 247 -5.30 2.16 22.35
N ARG A 248 -4.53 1.42 21.56
CA ARG A 248 -4.05 0.08 21.92
C ARG A 248 -2.97 0.10 22.99
N PHE A 249 -2.15 1.14 23.02
CA PHE A 249 -1.02 1.31 23.94
C PHE A 249 -1.23 2.39 25.00
N LYS A 250 -2.45 2.91 25.13
CA LYS A 250 -2.80 3.77 26.27
C LYS A 250 -2.57 2.99 27.56
N PRO A 251 -1.83 3.52 28.54
CA PRO A 251 -1.76 2.90 29.85
C PRO A 251 -3.18 2.82 30.40
N ASN A 252 -3.61 1.63 30.79
CA ASN A 252 -4.87 1.46 31.50
C ASN A 252 -4.73 2.18 32.84
N HIS A 253 -5.23 3.42 32.95
CA HIS A 253 -5.57 3.99 34.25
C HIS A 253 -6.81 3.27 34.78
N ARG A 254 -6.63 2.03 35.23
CA ARG A 254 -7.52 1.41 36.21
C ARG A 254 -6.73 1.38 37.51
N GLY A 255 -6.90 2.44 38.30
CA GLY A 255 -6.70 2.38 39.74
C GLY A 255 -7.84 1.62 40.41
#